data_AF-A0A167X578-F1
#
_entry.id   AF-A0A167X578-F1
#
_cell.length_a   1.000
_cell.length_b   1.000
_cell.length_c   1.000
_cell.angle_alpha   90.00
_cell.angle_beta   90.00
_cell.angle_gamma   90.00
#
_symmetry.space_group_name_H-M   'P 1'
#
loop_
_entity.id
_entity.type
_entity.pdbx_description
1 polymer ?
#
loop_
_entity_poly.entity_id
_entity_poly.type
_entity_poly.pdbx_seq_one_letter_code
_entity_poly.pdbx_strand_id
1 'polypeptide(L)'
;FDGRAKNSFFEYDGKYRYFQIISLARETGTLDLLPMAFYALCENHSPTGLMDQLSTAVGEGLLSPADHLAMAVGCNRLAAFVVEDTYRWASESPVGGLLCSGEPCATKAKRAFFQNTFTYNDGSYTALLPWEDIVWVPAEGGDYDGMCECCMEAAKKMHEQGRIQVWQKLPGAFGLAEWHELMETS
;
A
#
# COMPACT_ATOMS: atom_id res chain seq x y z
N PHE A 1 -41.55 28.60 1.73
CA PHE A 1 -41.89 27.55 0.75
C PHE A 1 -41.58 28.16 -0.61
N ASP A 2 -40.62 27.71 -1.40
CA ASP A 2 -40.06 26.37 -1.61
C ASP A 2 -38.68 26.59 -2.27
N GLY A 3 -37.57 26.01 -1.82
CA GLY A 3 -37.24 24.63 -2.16
C GLY A 3 -36.40 24.56 -3.44
N ARG A 4 -35.10 24.85 -3.35
CA ARG A 4 -34.14 24.29 -4.32
C ARG A 4 -32.87 23.93 -3.59
N ALA A 5 -32.80 22.64 -3.27
CA ALA A 5 -31.65 21.99 -2.69
C ALA A 5 -30.38 22.36 -3.46
N LYS A 6 -29.36 22.79 -2.72
CA LYS A 6 -27.98 22.82 -3.21
C LYS A 6 -27.54 21.37 -3.37
N ASN A 7 -27.77 20.80 -4.55
CA ASN A 7 -27.08 19.59 -4.95
C ASN A 7 -25.62 19.97 -5.25
N SER A 8 -24.81 20.09 -4.21
CA SER A 8 -23.35 20.23 -4.31
C SER A 8 -22.65 18.86 -4.43
N PHE A 9 -23.36 17.84 -4.93
CA PHE A 9 -22.91 16.46 -4.71
C PHE A 9 -21.77 16.01 -5.62
N PHE A 10 -21.47 16.66 -6.76
CA PHE A 10 -20.30 16.29 -7.57
C PHE A 10 -19.81 17.44 -8.47
N GLU A 11 -18.94 18.31 -7.96
CA GLU A 11 -17.92 18.91 -8.83
C GLU A 11 -16.73 17.94 -8.84
N TYR A 12 -16.57 17.25 -9.97
CA TYR A 12 -15.64 16.12 -10.16
C TYR A 12 -14.22 16.63 -10.39
N ASP A 13 -13.54 17.05 -9.32
CA ASP A 13 -12.07 17.10 -9.29
C ASP A 13 -11.58 15.75 -8.78
N GLY A 14 -10.81 15.02 -9.59
CA GLY A 14 -10.35 13.65 -9.30
C GLY A 14 -9.56 13.52 -8.00
N LYS A 15 -9.14 14.64 -7.40
CA LYS A 15 -8.47 14.74 -6.10
C LYS A 15 -9.24 14.15 -4.93
N TYR A 16 -10.58 14.18 -4.95
CA TYR A 16 -11.38 13.81 -3.78
C TYR A 16 -12.03 12.42 -3.84
N ARG A 17 -11.72 11.63 -4.88
CA ARG A 17 -12.44 10.38 -5.17
C ARG A 17 -12.41 9.39 -4.00
N TYR A 18 -11.27 9.19 -3.35
CA TYR A 18 -11.15 8.24 -2.24
C TYR A 18 -11.78 8.75 -0.95
N PHE A 19 -11.71 10.06 -0.68
CA PHE A 19 -12.41 10.67 0.46
C PHE A 19 -13.92 10.47 0.34
N GLN A 20 -14.48 10.70 -0.86
CA GLN A 20 -15.90 10.45 -1.13
C GLN A 20 -16.29 8.98 -0.94
N ILE A 21 -15.44 8.03 -1.36
CA ILE A 21 -15.67 6.59 -1.13
C ILE A 21 -15.71 6.29 0.36
N ILE A 22 -14.79 6.85 1.15
CA ILE A 22 -14.75 6.68 2.61
C ILE A 22 -16.02 7.25 3.24
N SER A 23 -16.41 8.48 2.90
CA SER A 23 -17.63 9.10 3.42
C SER A 23 -18.87 8.27 3.07
N LEU A 24 -18.98 7.83 1.81
CA LEU A 24 -20.10 7.01 1.35
C LEU A 24 -20.18 5.66 2.07
N ALA A 25 -19.03 4.99 2.27
CA ALA A 25 -18.96 3.74 3.01
C ALA A 25 -19.42 3.91 4.46
N ARG A 26 -19.05 5.03 5.11
CA ARG A 26 -19.52 5.36 6.47
C ARG A 26 -21.02 5.67 6.51
N GLU A 27 -21.54 6.39 5.53
CA GLU A 27 -22.95 6.78 5.47
C GLU A 27 -23.89 5.60 5.15
N THR A 28 -23.45 4.69 4.29
CA THR A 28 -24.26 3.56 3.80
C THR A 28 -24.04 2.27 4.59
N GLY A 29 -23.00 2.20 5.41
CA GLY A 29 -22.66 1.02 6.21
C GLY A 29 -21.83 -0.02 5.48
N THR A 30 -21.40 0.21 4.23
CA THR A 30 -20.50 -0.69 3.49
C THR A 30 -19.05 -0.54 3.96
N LEU A 31 -18.81 -0.92 5.21
CA LEU A 31 -17.54 -0.68 5.90
C LEU A 31 -16.39 -1.56 5.38
N ASP A 32 -16.71 -2.65 4.68
CA ASP A 32 -15.78 -3.53 3.98
C ASP A 32 -14.97 -2.83 2.87
N LEU A 33 -15.44 -1.71 2.35
CA LEU A 33 -14.71 -0.89 1.38
C LEU A 33 -13.59 -0.06 2.00
N LEU A 34 -13.66 0.23 3.31
CA LEU A 34 -12.76 1.17 3.97
C LEU A 34 -11.28 0.76 3.93
N PRO A 35 -10.88 -0.51 4.19
CA PRO A 35 -9.48 -0.90 4.17
C PRO A 35 -8.81 -0.60 2.83
N MET A 36 -9.52 -0.85 1.71
CA MET A 36 -8.99 -0.59 0.36
C MET A 36 -9.02 0.89 -0.02
N ALA A 37 -10.04 1.63 0.40
CA ALA A 37 -10.07 3.07 0.17
C ALA A 37 -8.94 3.79 0.91
N PHE A 38 -8.65 3.37 2.15
CA PHE A 38 -7.53 3.87 2.93
C PHE A 38 -6.17 3.47 2.34
N TYR A 39 -6.00 2.20 1.93
CA TYR A 39 -4.79 1.76 1.24
C TYR A 39 -4.51 2.60 -0.01
N ALA A 40 -5.52 2.79 -0.86
CA ALA A 40 -5.37 3.54 -2.10
C ALA A 40 -4.97 5.01 -1.85
N LEU A 41 -5.46 5.63 -0.78
CA LEU A 41 -4.98 6.96 -0.37
C LEU A 41 -3.50 6.95 0.01
N CYS A 42 -3.03 5.98 0.79
CA CYS A 42 -1.60 5.86 1.11
C CYS A 42 -0.79 5.62 -0.18
N GLU A 43 -1.18 4.66 -1.03
CA GLU A 43 -0.44 4.28 -2.24
C GLU A 43 -0.24 5.44 -3.23
N ASN A 44 -1.24 6.31 -3.39
CA ASN A 44 -1.24 7.39 -4.38
C ASN A 44 -0.62 8.71 -3.89
N HIS A 45 -0.10 8.75 -2.66
CA HIS A 45 0.47 9.97 -2.08
C HIS A 45 1.80 9.70 -1.38
N SER A 46 2.73 10.66 -1.48
CA SER A 46 3.88 10.66 -0.59
C SER A 46 3.42 10.91 0.86
N PRO A 47 4.16 10.44 1.87
CA PRO A 47 3.79 10.64 3.27
C PRO A 47 3.53 12.12 3.63
N THR A 48 4.34 13.03 3.10
CA THR A 48 4.19 14.47 3.32
C THR A 48 2.98 15.04 2.59
N GLY A 49 2.82 14.72 1.32
CA GLY A 49 1.68 15.18 0.52
C GLY A 49 0.34 14.64 1.04
N LEU A 50 0.34 13.44 1.62
CA LEU A 50 -0.85 12.85 2.23
C LEU A 50 -1.29 13.62 3.48
N MET A 51 -0.36 14.00 4.37
CA MET A 51 -0.69 14.71 5.61
C MET A 51 -1.33 16.08 5.36
N ASP A 52 -0.86 16.80 4.35
CA ASP A 52 -1.43 18.09 3.94
C ASP A 52 -2.86 17.91 3.39
N GLN A 53 -3.07 16.87 2.60
CA GLN A 53 -4.40 16.54 2.06
C GLN A 53 -5.37 16.06 3.13
N LEU A 54 -4.92 15.22 4.07
CA LEU A 54 -5.74 14.75 5.19
C LEU A 54 -6.18 15.91 6.08
N SER A 55 -5.27 16.82 6.40
CA SER A 55 -5.58 18.01 7.20
C SER A 55 -6.62 18.90 6.52
N THR A 56 -6.51 19.07 5.21
CA THR A 56 -7.49 19.82 4.38
C THR A 56 -8.84 19.11 4.37
N ALA A 57 -8.88 17.81 4.10
CA ALA A 57 -10.11 17.01 4.03
C ALA A 57 -10.89 17.02 5.36
N VAL A 58 -10.18 17.00 6.50
CA VAL A 58 -10.82 17.15 7.82
C VAL A 58 -11.39 18.55 8.01
N GLY A 59 -10.64 19.60 7.63
CA GLY A 59 -11.10 20.99 7.72
C GLY A 59 -12.33 21.27 6.85
N GLU A 60 -12.46 20.59 5.72
CA GLU A 60 -13.61 20.65 4.82
C GLU A 60 -14.77 19.72 5.23
N GLY A 61 -14.58 18.90 6.27
CA GLY A 61 -15.58 17.94 6.75
C GLY A 61 -15.77 16.71 5.85
N LEU A 62 -14.86 16.46 4.90
CA LEU A 62 -14.87 15.29 4.02
C LEU A 62 -14.41 14.01 4.74
N LEU A 63 -13.60 14.17 5.80
CA LEU A 63 -13.06 13.05 6.57
C LEU A 63 -13.32 13.28 8.06
N SER A 64 -13.70 12.22 8.78
CA SER A 64 -13.87 12.31 10.22
C SER A 64 -12.51 12.38 10.94
N PRO A 65 -12.42 12.98 12.14
CA PRO A 65 -11.20 12.94 12.94
C PRO A 65 -10.72 11.51 13.26
N ALA A 66 -11.65 10.55 13.37
CA ALA A 66 -11.34 9.16 13.60
C ALA A 66 -10.66 8.52 12.37
N ASP A 67 -11.19 8.79 11.17
CA ASP A 67 -10.60 8.30 9.92
C ASP A 67 -9.24 8.97 9.66
N HIS A 68 -9.04 10.23 10.05
CA HIS A 68 -7.74 10.89 9.95
C HIS A 68 -6.69 10.17 10.79
N LEU A 69 -7.03 9.84 12.05
CA LEU A 69 -6.14 9.09 12.92
C LEU A 69 -5.88 7.68 12.39
N ALA A 70 -6.93 7.00 11.91
CA ALA A 70 -6.83 5.68 11.29
C ALA A 70 -5.85 5.69 10.10
N MET A 71 -5.95 6.70 9.23
CA MET A 71 -5.04 6.90 8.10
C MET A 71 -3.59 7.13 8.54
N ALA A 72 -3.35 8.03 9.49
CA ALA A 72 -2.00 8.34 9.94
C ALA A 72 -1.31 7.10 10.56
N VAL A 73 -2.03 6.36 11.40
CA VAL A 73 -1.52 5.12 12.01
C VAL A 73 -1.36 4.01 10.96
N GLY A 74 -2.34 3.87 10.08
CA GLY A 74 -2.39 2.81 9.08
C GLY A 74 -1.29 2.94 8.04
N CYS A 75 -1.04 4.14 7.51
CA CYS A 75 0.08 4.33 6.59
C CYS A 75 1.42 4.00 7.29
N ASN A 76 1.64 4.40 8.55
CA ASN A 76 2.86 3.99 9.27
C ASN A 76 2.99 2.46 9.43
N ARG A 77 1.88 1.74 9.69
CA ARG A 77 1.89 0.28 9.73
C ARG A 77 2.12 -0.36 8.37
N LEU A 78 1.56 0.19 7.30
CA LEU A 78 1.79 -0.27 5.93
C LEU A 78 3.26 -0.18 5.54
N ALA A 79 3.98 0.88 5.94
CA ALA A 79 5.43 0.97 5.72
C ALA A 79 6.18 -0.22 6.34
N ALA A 80 5.77 -0.67 7.54
CA ALA A 80 6.35 -1.85 8.17
C ALA A 80 6.01 -3.13 7.39
N PHE A 81 4.75 -3.31 6.99
CA PHE A 81 4.30 -4.49 6.22
C PHE A 81 5.02 -4.65 4.88
N VAL A 82 5.35 -3.54 4.20
CA VAL A 82 6.20 -3.55 2.99
C VAL A 82 7.51 -4.29 3.27
N VAL A 83 8.21 -3.96 4.35
CA VAL A 83 9.54 -4.51 4.67
C VAL A 83 9.44 -5.91 5.25
N GLU A 84 8.50 -6.12 6.17
CA GLU A 84 8.39 -7.33 6.98
C GLU A 84 7.70 -8.48 6.27
N ASP A 85 6.75 -8.19 5.38
CA ASP A 85 5.94 -9.18 4.69
C ASP A 85 6.22 -9.17 3.17
N THR A 86 5.82 -8.11 2.46
CA THR A 86 5.84 -8.06 0.99
C THR A 86 7.24 -8.20 0.40
N TYR A 87 8.22 -7.49 0.94
CA TYR A 87 9.61 -7.52 0.49
C TYR A 87 10.54 -8.25 1.46
N ARG A 88 10.00 -9.15 2.29
CA ARG A 88 10.78 -9.99 3.20
C ARG A 88 11.87 -10.79 2.49
N TRP A 89 11.60 -11.21 1.24
CA TRP A 89 12.58 -11.88 0.39
C TRP A 89 13.84 -11.02 0.16
N ALA A 90 13.75 -9.70 0.25
CA ALA A 90 14.89 -8.82 0.08
C ALA A 90 15.84 -8.87 1.31
N SER A 91 15.29 -9.02 2.52
CA SER A 91 16.06 -9.03 3.77
C SER A 91 16.52 -10.44 4.19
N GLU A 92 15.77 -11.50 3.87
CA GLU A 92 16.11 -12.87 4.27
C GLU A 92 17.07 -13.56 3.31
N SER A 93 18.17 -14.13 3.83
CA SER A 93 19.14 -14.90 3.04
C SER A 93 19.26 -16.34 3.55
N PRO A 94 19.33 -17.36 2.66
CA PRO A 94 19.21 -17.30 1.19
C PRO A 94 17.76 -17.41 0.70
N VAL A 95 17.39 -16.61 -0.31
CA VAL A 95 16.04 -16.62 -0.93
C VAL A 95 15.78 -17.91 -1.73
N GLY A 96 16.81 -18.46 -2.38
CA GLY A 96 16.75 -19.69 -3.18
C GLY A 96 17.19 -20.96 -2.46
N GLY A 97 17.39 -20.92 -1.13
CA GLY A 97 17.91 -22.07 -0.37
C GLY A 97 19.31 -22.53 -0.84
N LEU A 98 19.64 -23.80 -0.57
CA LEU A 98 20.91 -24.45 -0.95
C LEU A 98 21.06 -24.70 -2.46
N LEU A 99 20.02 -24.50 -3.25
CA LEU A 99 19.96 -24.88 -4.67
C LEU A 99 20.49 -23.79 -5.63
N CYS A 100 20.55 -22.51 -5.23
CA CYS A 100 21.30 -21.51 -6.01
C CYS A 100 22.72 -21.41 -5.43
N SER A 101 23.71 -21.96 -6.13
CA SER A 101 25.13 -21.96 -5.74
C SER A 101 25.80 -20.57 -5.80
N GLY A 102 25.02 -19.50 -5.98
CA GLY A 102 25.50 -18.14 -6.17
C GLY A 102 25.30 -17.28 -4.93
N GLU A 103 26.13 -17.43 -3.91
CA GLU A 103 26.29 -16.45 -2.81
C GLU A 103 26.46 -14.97 -3.28
N PRO A 104 26.96 -14.67 -4.49
CA PRO A 104 27.02 -13.29 -5.01
C PRO A 104 25.73 -12.76 -5.65
N CYS A 105 24.77 -13.61 -6.00
CA CYS A 105 23.70 -13.27 -6.93
C CYS A 105 22.53 -12.56 -6.23
N ALA A 106 21.84 -13.26 -5.32
CA ALA A 106 20.72 -12.69 -4.58
C ALA A 106 21.13 -11.42 -3.79
N THR A 107 22.31 -11.43 -3.17
CA THR A 107 22.80 -10.32 -2.33
C THR A 107 22.97 -9.01 -3.10
N LYS A 108 23.46 -9.05 -4.35
CA LYS A 108 23.64 -7.85 -5.18
C LYS A 108 22.30 -7.27 -5.62
N ALA A 109 21.38 -8.13 -6.07
CA ALA A 109 20.05 -7.71 -6.47
C ALA A 109 19.24 -7.13 -5.31
N LYS A 110 19.32 -7.76 -4.13
CA LYS A 110 18.72 -7.23 -2.88
C LYS A 110 19.23 -5.85 -2.55
N ARG A 111 20.54 -5.64 -2.63
CA ARG A 111 21.14 -4.32 -2.38
C ARG A 111 20.64 -3.27 -3.38
N ALA A 112 20.60 -3.61 -4.67
CA ALA A 112 20.07 -2.71 -5.70
C ALA A 112 18.59 -2.40 -5.48
N PHE A 113 17.78 -3.40 -5.11
CA PHE A 113 16.38 -3.22 -4.73
C PHE A 113 16.24 -2.27 -3.55
N PHE A 114 16.97 -2.49 -2.44
CA PHE A 114 16.89 -1.60 -1.28
C PHE A 114 17.31 -0.17 -1.64
N GLN A 115 18.35 0.00 -2.44
CA GLN A 115 18.84 1.31 -2.89
C GLN A 115 17.86 2.01 -3.83
N ASN A 116 17.07 1.30 -4.62
CA ASN A 116 16.17 1.93 -5.58
C ASN A 116 14.75 2.13 -5.02
N THR A 117 14.20 1.11 -4.36
CA THR A 117 12.81 1.14 -3.86
C THR A 117 12.65 2.07 -2.66
N PHE A 118 13.65 2.17 -1.79
CA PHE A 118 13.53 2.99 -0.56
C PHE A 118 14.20 4.36 -0.66
N THR A 119 15.05 4.59 -1.67
CA THR A 119 15.76 5.88 -1.82
C THR A 119 15.16 6.78 -2.90
N TYR A 120 14.46 6.23 -3.91
CA TYR A 120 13.91 7.02 -5.02
C TYR A 120 12.38 7.07 -5.07
N ASN A 121 11.67 6.06 -4.59
CA ASN A 121 10.23 6.19 -4.36
C ASN A 121 10.03 6.91 -3.03
N ASP A 122 9.48 8.11 -3.07
CA ASP A 122 9.16 9.04 -1.97
C ASP A 122 8.18 8.45 -0.93
N GLY A 123 8.48 7.27 -0.37
CA GLY A 123 7.67 6.55 0.60
C GLY A 123 6.43 5.86 0.03
N SER A 124 6.40 5.47 -1.25
CA SER A 124 5.22 4.80 -1.84
C SER A 124 4.91 3.47 -1.16
N TYR A 125 3.67 3.34 -0.69
CA TYR A 125 3.15 2.15 -0.01
C TYR A 125 2.80 1.05 -1.01
N THR A 126 3.82 0.35 -1.52
CA THR A 126 3.68 -0.71 -2.53
C THR A 126 3.35 -2.09 -1.93
N ALA A 127 2.72 -2.13 -0.76
CA ALA A 127 2.55 -3.35 0.03
C ALA A 127 1.69 -4.41 -0.68
N LEU A 128 0.75 -3.98 -1.53
CA LEU A 128 -0.14 -4.86 -2.30
C LEU A 128 0.14 -4.84 -3.80
N LEU A 129 1.19 -4.13 -4.26
CA LEU A 129 1.52 -4.04 -5.67
C LEU A 129 1.93 -5.41 -6.23
N PRO A 130 1.36 -5.89 -7.36
CA PRO A 130 1.81 -7.12 -8.02
C PRO A 130 3.29 -7.06 -8.41
N TRP A 131 3.96 -8.21 -8.47
CA TRP A 131 5.38 -8.26 -8.81
C TRP A 131 5.67 -7.62 -10.18
N GLU A 132 4.80 -7.89 -11.14
CA GLU A 132 4.88 -7.46 -12.53
C GLU A 132 4.76 -5.94 -12.69
N ASP A 133 4.11 -5.28 -11.73
CA ASP A 133 3.87 -3.83 -11.73
C ASP A 133 4.98 -3.06 -11.00
N ILE A 134 5.92 -3.76 -10.36
CA ILE A 134 7.08 -3.13 -9.71
C ILE A 134 7.98 -2.54 -10.80
N VAL A 135 8.22 -1.22 -10.69
CA VAL A 135 9.18 -0.53 -11.54
C VAL A 135 10.60 -0.85 -11.04
N TRP A 136 11.26 -1.79 -11.70
CA TRP A 136 12.65 -2.09 -11.45
C TRP A 136 13.53 -1.01 -12.09
N VAL A 137 14.22 -0.21 -11.28
CA VAL A 137 15.25 0.71 -11.80
C VAL A 137 16.50 -0.13 -12.06
N PRO A 138 16.99 -0.21 -13.32
CA PRO A 138 18.21 -0.95 -13.62
C PRO A 138 19.40 -0.30 -12.89
N ALA A 139 20.30 -1.13 -12.36
CA ALA A 139 21.59 -0.64 -11.88
C ALA A 139 22.39 -0.06 -13.06
N GLU A 140 23.25 0.93 -12.80
CA GLU A 140 24.17 1.44 -13.83
C GLU A 140 24.98 0.28 -14.43
N GLY A 141 24.75 -0.02 -15.71
CA GLY A 141 25.34 -1.19 -16.38
C GLY A 141 24.34 -2.07 -17.15
N GLY A 142 23.04 -1.86 -17.00
CA GLY A 142 22.06 -2.25 -18.02
C GLY A 142 21.53 -3.68 -18.01
N ASP A 143 21.88 -4.52 -17.02
CA ASP A 143 21.23 -5.82 -16.83
C ASP A 143 20.31 -5.83 -15.60
N TYR A 144 19.04 -6.16 -15.84
CA TYR A 144 18.03 -6.47 -14.81
C TYR A 144 18.33 -7.80 -14.09
N ASP A 145 19.38 -8.52 -14.50
CA ASP A 145 19.76 -9.88 -14.09
C ASP A 145 20.61 -9.93 -12.81
N GLY A 146 20.20 -9.18 -11.79
CA GLY A 146 20.83 -9.31 -10.48
C GLY A 146 20.62 -10.69 -9.86
N MET A 147 19.51 -11.38 -10.18
CA MET A 147 19.13 -12.68 -9.62
C MET A 147 19.16 -13.80 -10.65
N CYS A 148 19.68 -14.97 -10.24
CA CYS A 148 19.55 -16.24 -10.95
C CYS A 148 18.06 -16.55 -11.07
N GLU A 149 17.65 -17.25 -12.13
CA GLU A 149 16.25 -17.61 -12.38
C GLU A 149 15.59 -18.25 -11.13
N CYS A 150 16.27 -19.18 -10.47
CA CYS A 150 15.75 -19.80 -9.25
C CYS A 150 15.61 -18.83 -8.05
N CYS A 151 16.49 -17.84 -7.90
CA CYS A 151 16.30 -16.79 -6.88
C CYS A 151 15.15 -15.86 -7.25
N MET A 152 14.95 -15.60 -8.55
CA MET A 152 13.84 -14.78 -9.02
C MET A 152 12.50 -15.45 -8.79
N GLU A 153 12.36 -16.73 -9.12
CA GLU A 153 11.14 -17.50 -8.85
C GLU A 153 10.84 -17.58 -7.36
N ALA A 154 11.86 -17.81 -6.53
CA ALA A 154 11.69 -17.84 -5.09
C ALA A 154 11.28 -16.47 -4.51
N ALA A 155 11.90 -15.37 -4.98
CA ALA A 155 11.53 -14.01 -4.60
C ALA A 155 10.08 -13.69 -4.97
N LYS A 156 9.65 -13.99 -6.21
CA LYS A 156 8.26 -13.82 -6.66
C LYS A 156 7.27 -14.56 -5.78
N LYS A 157 7.57 -15.82 -5.44
CA LYS A 157 6.71 -16.63 -4.57
C LYS A 157 6.60 -16.06 -3.15
N MET A 158 7.73 -15.66 -2.57
CA MET A 158 7.76 -15.03 -1.25
C MET A 158 7.03 -13.69 -1.25
N HIS A 159 7.20 -12.88 -2.29
CA HIS A 159 6.53 -11.61 -2.46
C HIS A 159 5.01 -11.77 -2.53
N GLU A 160 4.52 -12.69 -3.36
CA GLU A 160 3.09 -13.00 -3.47
C GLU A 160 2.52 -13.49 -2.14
N GLN A 161 3.25 -14.35 -1.43
CA GLN A 161 2.85 -14.79 -0.10
C GLN A 161 2.79 -13.64 0.91
N GLY A 162 3.74 -12.70 0.83
CA GLY A 162 3.76 -11.48 1.64
C GLY A 162 2.55 -10.60 1.35
N ARG A 163 2.22 -10.35 0.08
CA ARG A 163 1.02 -9.59 -0.33
C ARG A 163 -0.27 -10.19 0.23
N ILE A 164 -0.42 -11.51 0.16
CA ILE A 164 -1.58 -12.20 0.74
C ILE A 164 -1.65 -11.97 2.26
N GLN A 165 -0.51 -11.98 2.97
CA GLN A 165 -0.48 -11.70 4.41
C GLN A 165 -0.84 -10.24 4.72
N VAL A 166 -0.29 -9.29 3.95
CA VAL A 166 -0.64 -7.87 4.08
C VAL A 166 -2.13 -7.65 3.84
N TRP A 167 -2.70 -8.29 2.81
CA TRP A 167 -4.13 -8.22 2.53
C TRP A 167 -4.96 -8.62 3.75
N GLN A 168 -4.62 -9.73 4.41
CA GLN A 168 -5.34 -10.18 5.62
C GLN A 168 -5.20 -9.19 6.78
N LYS A 169 -4.01 -8.58 6.97
CA LYS A 169 -3.76 -7.60 8.04
C LYS A 169 -4.27 -6.19 7.73
N LEU A 170 -4.75 -5.94 6.50
CA LEU A 170 -5.05 -4.59 6.01
C LEU A 170 -6.08 -3.85 6.87
N PRO A 171 -7.23 -4.43 7.26
CA PRO A 171 -8.19 -3.73 8.10
C PRO A 171 -7.59 -3.34 9.45
N GLY A 172 -6.89 -4.28 10.08
CA GLY A 172 -6.21 -4.07 11.35
C GLY A 172 -5.12 -2.99 11.28
N ALA A 173 -4.48 -2.77 10.11
CA ALA A 173 -3.56 -1.66 9.92
C ALA A 173 -4.24 -0.31 10.22
N PHE A 174 -5.47 -0.13 9.77
CA PHE A 174 -6.25 1.09 9.97
C PHE A 174 -7.11 1.08 11.25
N GLY A 175 -6.94 0.09 12.12
CA GLY A 175 -7.73 -0.04 13.35
C GLY A 175 -9.21 -0.38 13.08
N LEU A 176 -9.50 -0.97 11.92
CA LEU A 176 -10.82 -1.47 11.58
C LEU A 176 -11.00 -2.91 12.11
N ALA A 177 -12.25 -3.36 12.12
CA ALA A 177 -12.61 -4.76 12.39
C ALA A 177 -11.99 -5.70 11.35
N GLU A 178 -11.85 -6.98 11.69
CA GLU A 178 -11.27 -7.97 10.77
C GLU A 178 -12.21 -8.21 9.57
N TRP A 179 -11.67 -8.69 8.44
CA TRP A 179 -12.42 -8.84 7.20
C TRP A 179 -13.78 -9.54 7.36
N HIS A 180 -13.83 -10.64 8.13
CA HIS A 180 -15.07 -11.38 8.36
C HIS A 180 -16.17 -10.54 9.03
N GLU A 181 -15.81 -9.63 9.94
CA GLU A 181 -16.75 -8.77 10.67
C GLU A 181 -17.22 -7.62 9.78
N LEU A 182 -16.32 -7.09 8.95
CA LEU A 182 -16.65 -6.05 7.97
C LEU A 182 -17.62 -6.57 6.90
N MET A 183 -17.42 -7.81 6.44
CA MET A 183 -18.30 -8.44 5.45
C MET A 183 -19.66 -8.83 6.03
N GLU A 184 -19.75 -9.12 7.33
CA GLU A 184 -21.04 -9.40 8.01
C GLU A 184 -21.88 -8.14 8.24
N THR A 185 -21.26 -6.97 8.21
CA THR A 185 -21.89 -5.67 8.51
C THR A 185 -22.27 -4.86 7.27
N SER A 186 -21.88 -5.33 6.07
CA SER A 186 -22.07 -4.64 4.78
C SER A 186 -23.26 -5.15 3.97
#